data_AF-A0A9X2DL16-F1
#
_entry.id   AF-A0A9X2DL16-F1
#
_cell.length_a   1.000
_cell.length_b   1.000
_cell.length_c   1.000
_cell.angle_alpha   90.00
_cell.angle_beta   90.00
_cell.angle_gamma   90.00
#
_symmetry.space_group_name_H-M   'P 1'
#
loop_
_entity.id
_entity.type
_entity.pdbx_description
1 polymer ?
#
loop_
_entity_poly.entity_id
_entity_poly.type
_entity_poly.pdbx_seq_one_letter_code
_entity_poly.pdbx_strand_id
1 'polypeptide(L)'
;MSELTRAERDGSTGTGSQPTGGFAPLVPELDVTSIEASLHFWCDGLGFRIAYDRPAAKFAYLERQGAQLMLCQINGNWKTGALEKPFGRGINFQIATDDLEPILEDLRELDWPLFEGVSESWYRIGENQESGSREFLVQDPDGYLIRFSQSIGKRTIG
;
A
#
# COMPACT_ATOMS: atom_id res chain seq x y z
N MET A 1 -2.74 -28.37 11.17
CA MET A 1 -3.62 -28.04 10.03
C MET A 1 -2.79 -28.22 8.78
N SER A 2 -3.23 -29.00 7.79
CA SER A 2 -2.50 -29.09 6.52
C SER A 2 -2.50 -27.71 5.87
N GLU A 3 -1.35 -27.29 5.35
CA GLU A 3 -1.29 -26.06 4.55
C GLU A 3 -2.18 -26.23 3.32
N LEU A 4 -3.04 -25.25 3.07
CA LEU A 4 -3.91 -25.24 1.90
C LEU A 4 -3.05 -25.20 0.63
N THR A 5 -3.41 -26.01 -0.36
CA THR A 5 -2.85 -25.91 -1.70
C THR A 5 -3.21 -24.56 -2.33
N ARG A 6 -2.47 -24.15 -3.37
CA ARG A 6 -2.78 -22.91 -4.10
C ARG A 6 -4.22 -22.87 -4.60
N ALA A 7 -4.73 -23.95 -5.20
CA ALA A 7 -6.10 -23.99 -5.71
C ALA A 7 -7.14 -23.84 -4.59
N GLU A 8 -6.91 -24.44 -3.43
CA GLU A 8 -7.79 -24.30 -2.26
C GLU A 8 -7.74 -22.88 -1.69
N ARG A 9 -6.57 -22.25 -1.67
CA ARG A 9 -6.43 -20.83 -1.28
C ARG A 9 -7.20 -19.95 -2.25
N ASP A 10 -7.02 -20.19 -3.56
CA ASP A 10 -7.63 -19.39 -4.62
C ASP A 10 -9.16 -19.52 -4.68
N GLY A 11 -9.69 -20.71 -4.35
CA GLY A 11 -11.12 -20.99 -4.31
C GLY A 11 -11.78 -20.81 -2.94
N SER A 12 -11.02 -20.40 -1.92
CA SER A 12 -11.55 -20.31 -0.55
C SER A 12 -12.62 -19.24 -0.40
N THR A 13 -13.56 -19.47 0.52
CA THR A 13 -14.63 -18.52 0.83
C THR A 13 -14.05 -17.18 1.28
N GLY A 14 -14.62 -16.11 0.76
CA GLY A 14 -14.24 -14.73 1.03
C GLY A 14 -15.47 -13.84 1.18
N THR A 15 -15.23 -12.58 1.49
CA THR A 15 -16.23 -11.52 1.58
C THR A 15 -15.94 -10.42 0.57
N GLY A 16 -16.89 -9.49 0.38
CA GLY A 16 -16.70 -8.33 -0.49
C GLY A 16 -16.91 -8.59 -1.98
N SER A 17 -16.37 -7.72 -2.82
CA SER A 17 -16.51 -7.74 -4.27
C SER A 17 -15.28 -7.17 -4.98
N GLN A 18 -15.28 -7.16 -6.30
CA GLN A 18 -14.24 -6.46 -7.07
C GLN A 18 -14.13 -4.98 -6.65
N PRO A 19 -12.94 -4.37 -6.79
CA PRO A 19 -12.72 -2.97 -6.44
C PRO A 19 -13.60 -2.01 -7.25
N THR A 20 -13.86 -0.84 -6.68
CA THR A 20 -14.66 0.21 -7.32
C THR A 20 -13.94 0.70 -8.58
N GLY A 21 -14.65 0.71 -9.71
CA GLY A 21 -14.07 1.10 -11.00
C GLY A 21 -13.31 -0.02 -11.71
N GLY A 22 -13.26 -1.24 -11.14
CA GLY A 22 -12.61 -2.40 -11.74
C GLY A 22 -11.13 -2.54 -11.37
N PHE A 23 -10.49 -3.57 -11.90
CA PHE A 23 -9.10 -3.89 -11.56
C PHE A 23 -8.11 -2.93 -12.21
N ALA A 24 -7.16 -2.43 -11.41
CA ALA A 24 -6.05 -1.64 -11.90
C ALA A 24 -5.11 -2.51 -12.76
N PRO A 25 -4.47 -1.94 -13.80
CA PRO A 25 -3.57 -2.68 -14.67
C PRO A 25 -2.25 -3.09 -13.99
N LEU A 26 -1.89 -2.44 -12.88
CA LEU A 26 -0.73 -2.79 -12.06
C LEU A 26 -1.20 -2.88 -10.60
N VAL A 27 -1.01 -4.04 -9.99
CA VAL A 27 -1.40 -4.33 -8.61
C VAL A 27 -0.26 -5.11 -7.96
N PRO A 28 0.52 -4.51 -7.05
CA PRO A 28 1.53 -5.25 -6.31
C PRO A 28 0.87 -6.23 -5.33
N GLU A 29 1.45 -7.43 -5.21
CA GLU A 29 1.18 -8.37 -4.12
C GLU A 29 2.33 -8.30 -3.12
N LEU A 30 2.01 -8.04 -1.85
CA LEU A 30 2.96 -7.94 -0.76
C LEU A 30 2.87 -9.18 0.12
N ASP A 31 4.00 -9.87 0.27
CA ASP A 31 4.18 -10.93 1.25
C ASP A 31 4.30 -10.30 2.65
N VAL A 32 3.36 -10.62 3.53
CA VAL A 32 3.33 -10.07 4.89
C VAL A 32 3.54 -11.15 5.95
N THR A 33 4.09 -10.77 7.09
CA THR A 33 4.30 -11.73 8.19
C THR A 33 3.03 -12.02 8.97
N SER A 34 2.11 -11.06 9.06
CA SER A 34 0.81 -11.20 9.71
C SER A 34 -0.25 -10.41 8.97
N ILE A 35 -1.22 -11.09 8.36
CA ILE A 35 -2.31 -10.40 7.65
C ILE A 35 -3.11 -9.49 8.59
N GLU A 36 -3.25 -9.85 9.86
CA GLU A 36 -3.98 -9.07 10.86
C GLU A 36 -3.25 -7.75 11.17
N ALA A 37 -1.94 -7.82 11.43
CA ALA A 37 -1.15 -6.62 11.71
C ALA A 37 -1.07 -5.70 10.50
N SER A 38 -0.95 -6.28 9.29
CA SER A 38 -0.96 -5.51 8.06
C SER A 38 -2.33 -4.87 7.81
N LEU A 39 -3.45 -5.57 7.99
CA LEU A 39 -4.77 -4.97 7.82
C LEU A 39 -5.01 -3.83 8.81
N HIS A 40 -4.59 -3.96 10.07
CA HIS A 40 -4.67 -2.87 11.03
C HIS A 40 -3.91 -1.63 10.53
N PHE A 41 -2.67 -1.79 10.06
CA PHE A 41 -1.91 -0.66 9.53
C PHE A 41 -2.50 -0.08 8.23
N TRP A 42 -2.76 -0.93 7.23
CA TRP A 42 -3.18 -0.49 5.91
C TRP A 42 -4.61 0.07 5.90
N CYS A 43 -5.53 -0.53 6.65
CA CYS A 43 -6.91 -0.06 6.73
C CYS A 43 -7.07 1.07 7.75
N ASP A 44 -6.65 0.84 9.00
CA ASP A 44 -6.92 1.80 10.07
C ASP A 44 -5.92 2.97 10.07
N GLY A 45 -4.68 2.75 9.60
CA GLY A 45 -3.65 3.79 9.55
C GLY A 45 -3.57 4.53 8.22
N LEU A 46 -3.80 3.85 7.10
CA LEU A 46 -3.67 4.44 5.75
C LEU A 46 -5.01 4.68 5.04
N GLY A 47 -6.13 4.29 5.65
CA GLY A 47 -7.48 4.48 5.11
C GLY A 47 -7.79 3.63 3.88
N PHE A 48 -7.13 2.49 3.69
CA PHE A 48 -7.55 1.52 2.68
C PHE A 48 -8.81 0.78 3.13
N ARG A 49 -9.63 0.35 2.17
CA ARG A 49 -10.68 -0.63 2.42
C ARG A 49 -10.35 -1.97 1.80
N ILE A 50 -10.86 -3.03 2.40
CA ILE A 50 -10.87 -4.37 1.81
C ILE A 50 -11.95 -4.37 0.72
N ALA A 51 -11.54 -4.53 -0.54
CA ALA A 51 -12.48 -4.77 -1.64
C ALA A 51 -13.06 -6.17 -1.53
N TYR A 52 -12.19 -7.17 -1.41
CA TYR A 52 -12.54 -8.55 -1.08
C TYR A 52 -11.38 -9.24 -0.36
N ASP A 53 -11.67 -10.33 0.34
CA ASP A 53 -10.68 -11.11 1.07
C ASP A 53 -10.86 -12.61 0.89
N ARG A 54 -9.91 -13.36 1.44
CA ARG A 54 -9.96 -14.82 1.59
C ARG A 54 -9.37 -15.18 2.95
N PRO A 55 -10.18 -15.19 4.04
CA PRO A 55 -9.67 -15.35 5.40
C PRO A 55 -8.90 -16.66 5.63
N ALA A 56 -9.37 -17.76 5.03
CA ALA A 56 -8.68 -19.05 5.11
C ALA A 56 -7.32 -19.04 4.41
N ALA A 57 -7.18 -18.24 3.34
CA ALA A 57 -5.92 -18.02 2.65
C ALA A 57 -5.04 -16.94 3.31
N LYS A 58 -5.54 -16.19 4.32
CA LYS A 58 -4.81 -15.03 4.89
C LYS A 58 -4.41 -14.03 3.80
N PHE A 59 -5.38 -13.71 2.95
CA PHE A 59 -5.25 -12.81 1.81
C PHE A 59 -6.30 -11.71 1.87
N ALA A 60 -5.93 -10.50 1.44
CA ALA A 60 -6.84 -9.38 1.25
C ALA A 60 -6.46 -8.57 0.02
N TYR A 61 -7.48 -8.13 -0.72
CA TYR A 61 -7.35 -7.19 -1.82
C TYR A 61 -7.82 -5.82 -1.35
N LEU A 62 -6.94 -4.83 -1.39
CA LEU A 62 -7.19 -3.50 -0.83
C LEU A 62 -7.30 -2.45 -1.93
N GLU A 63 -8.10 -1.42 -1.65
CA GLU A 63 -8.19 -0.25 -2.51
C GLU A 63 -8.36 1.08 -1.75
N ARG A 64 -7.82 2.15 -2.32
CA ARG A 64 -7.97 3.53 -1.84
C ARG A 64 -7.81 4.51 -3.00
N GLN A 65 -8.82 5.34 -3.26
CA GLN A 65 -8.78 6.39 -4.30
C GLN A 65 -8.23 5.87 -5.67
N GLY A 66 -8.61 4.64 -6.05
CA GLY A 66 -8.16 3.98 -7.28
C GLY A 66 -6.81 3.25 -7.19
N ALA A 67 -5.99 3.52 -6.17
CA ALA A 67 -4.82 2.69 -5.86
C ALA A 67 -5.27 1.32 -5.34
N GLN A 68 -4.62 0.26 -5.81
CA GLN A 68 -4.98 -1.12 -5.50
C GLN A 68 -3.72 -1.93 -5.17
N LEU A 69 -3.80 -2.80 -4.17
CA LEU A 69 -2.73 -3.72 -3.79
C LEU A 69 -3.30 -4.98 -3.13
N MET A 70 -2.50 -6.03 -3.08
CA MET A 70 -2.83 -7.28 -2.43
C MET A 70 -1.89 -7.52 -1.26
N LEU A 71 -2.44 -8.01 -0.15
CA LEU A 71 -1.68 -8.49 1.00
C LEU A 71 -1.90 -10.00 1.12
N CYS A 72 -0.81 -10.75 1.23
CA CYS A 72 -0.85 -12.19 1.36
C CYS A 72 0.12 -12.62 2.45
N GLN A 73 -0.37 -13.30 3.49
CA GLN A 73 0.53 -13.80 4.51
C GLN A 73 1.45 -14.86 3.90
N ILE A 74 2.75 -14.76 4.21
CA ILE A 74 3.80 -15.64 3.69
C ILE A 74 3.37 -17.10 3.82
N ASN A 75 3.37 -17.78 2.68
CA ASN A 75 2.95 -19.17 2.55
C ASN A 75 3.90 -19.99 1.64
N GLY A 76 5.04 -19.40 1.24
CA GLY A 76 6.06 -20.05 0.43
C GLY A 76 5.82 -20.01 -1.08
N ASN A 77 4.61 -19.69 -1.56
CA ASN A 77 4.38 -19.46 -2.99
C ASN A 77 5.13 -18.22 -3.47
N TRP A 78 5.54 -18.23 -4.75
CA TRP A 78 6.15 -17.07 -5.43
C TRP A 78 7.45 -16.53 -4.83
N LYS A 79 8.06 -17.24 -3.88
CA LYS A 79 9.34 -16.86 -3.29
C LYS A 79 10.46 -16.97 -4.32
N THR A 80 10.99 -15.84 -4.75
CA THR A 80 12.10 -15.75 -5.72
C THR A 80 13.47 -15.73 -5.04
N GLY A 81 13.53 -15.52 -3.72
CA GLY A 81 14.76 -15.45 -2.93
C GLY A 81 14.48 -15.39 -1.43
N ALA A 82 15.50 -15.14 -0.61
CA ALA A 82 15.30 -14.96 0.83
C ALA A 82 14.45 -13.71 1.12
N LEU A 83 13.47 -13.84 2.02
CA LEU A 83 12.68 -12.72 2.53
C LEU A 83 13.32 -12.24 3.82
N GLU A 84 13.92 -11.05 3.80
CA GLU A 84 14.59 -10.45 4.94
C GLU A 84 14.06 -9.03 5.20
N LYS A 85 13.60 -8.74 6.42
CA LYS A 85 13.11 -7.41 6.78
C LYS A 85 14.22 -6.35 6.75
N PRO A 86 13.94 -5.08 6.40
CA PRO A 86 12.66 -4.61 5.84
C PRO A 86 12.42 -5.22 4.46
N PHE A 87 11.20 -5.65 4.17
CA PHE A 87 10.81 -6.15 2.86
C PHE A 87 10.74 -5.00 1.83
N GLY A 88 10.72 -5.37 0.55
CA GLY A 88 10.61 -4.38 -0.53
C GLY A 88 11.85 -3.49 -0.71
N ARG A 89 13.05 -3.95 -0.28
CA ARG A 89 14.30 -3.19 -0.41
C ARG A 89 14.50 -2.72 -1.85
N GLY A 90 14.60 -1.41 -2.05
CA GLY A 90 14.75 -0.77 -3.37
C GLY A 90 13.43 -0.40 -4.07
N ILE A 91 12.28 -0.68 -3.45
CA ILE A 91 10.96 -0.30 -3.96
C ILE A 91 10.39 0.84 -3.12
N ASN A 92 9.77 1.82 -3.77
CA ASN A 92 8.97 2.88 -3.16
C ASN A 92 7.60 2.90 -3.84
N PHE A 93 6.53 2.69 -3.06
CA PHE A 93 5.16 2.80 -3.55
C PHE A 93 4.66 4.24 -3.43
N GLN A 94 4.72 4.99 -4.52
CA GLN A 94 4.07 6.30 -4.55
C GLN A 94 2.56 6.14 -4.76
N ILE A 95 1.77 6.71 -3.85
CA ILE A 95 0.32 6.71 -3.88
C ILE A 95 -0.16 8.17 -3.89
N ALA A 96 -0.82 8.56 -4.97
CA ALA A 96 -1.46 9.86 -5.03
C ALA A 96 -2.68 9.90 -4.10
N THR A 97 -2.87 11.03 -3.42
CA THR A 97 -4.09 11.27 -2.65
C THR A 97 -4.54 12.72 -2.71
N ASP A 98 -5.86 12.91 -2.57
CA ASP A 98 -6.47 14.24 -2.53
C ASP A 98 -6.07 15.04 -1.28
N ASP A 99 -5.94 14.38 -0.13
CA ASP A 99 -5.60 14.99 1.16
C ASP A 99 -4.76 14.04 2.02
N LEU A 100 -3.64 14.54 2.53
CA LEU A 100 -2.78 13.80 3.46
C LEU A 100 -3.24 13.88 4.91
N GLU A 101 -3.98 14.92 5.29
CA GLU A 101 -4.27 15.18 6.70
C GLU A 101 -4.99 14.03 7.41
N PRO A 102 -6.03 13.41 6.81
CA PRO A 102 -6.70 12.26 7.45
C PRO A 102 -5.74 11.09 7.71
N ILE A 103 -4.83 10.80 6.77
CA ILE A 103 -3.85 9.71 6.94
C ILE A 103 -2.86 10.04 8.07
N LEU A 104 -2.43 11.31 8.17
CA LEU A 104 -1.51 11.75 9.22
C LEU A 104 -2.17 11.70 10.60
N GLU A 105 -3.45 12.05 10.69
CA GLU A 105 -4.24 11.93 11.91
C GLU A 105 -4.38 10.47 12.34
N ASP A 106 -4.80 9.58 11.43
CA ASP A 106 -4.95 8.14 11.69
C ASP A 106 -3.62 7.50 12.14
N LEU A 107 -2.51 7.79 11.45
CA LEU A 107 -1.18 7.30 11.85
C LEU A 107 -0.75 7.84 13.23
N ARG A 108 -1.11 9.07 13.58
CA ARG A 108 -0.83 9.63 14.89
C ARG A 108 -1.67 8.96 15.98
N GLU A 109 -2.93 8.65 15.71
CA GLU A 109 -3.80 7.92 16.66
C GLU A 109 -3.30 6.49 16.90
N LEU A 110 -2.65 5.88 15.90
CA LEU A 110 -1.98 4.59 16.03
C LEU A 110 -0.57 4.66 16.64
N ASP A 111 -0.09 5.85 17.02
CA ASP A 111 1.30 6.09 17.44
C ASP A 111 2.34 5.53 16.43
N TRP A 112 2.02 5.56 15.13
CA TRP A 112 2.86 4.98 14.09
C TRP A 112 3.88 5.99 13.55
N PRO A 113 5.19 5.68 13.56
CA PRO A 113 6.21 6.63 13.15
C PRO A 113 6.24 6.83 11.63
N LEU A 114 6.44 8.08 11.22
CA LEU A 114 6.79 8.39 9.84
C LEU A 114 8.26 8.03 9.59
N PHE A 115 8.54 7.47 8.41
CA PHE A 115 9.91 7.26 7.93
C PHE A 115 10.55 8.61 7.57
N GLU A 116 9.81 9.45 6.85
CA GLU A 116 10.13 10.86 6.63
C GLU A 116 8.87 11.70 6.84
N GLY A 117 9.03 12.82 7.56
CA GLY A 117 7.94 13.74 7.84
C GLY A 117 7.46 14.47 6.59
N VAL A 118 6.33 15.17 6.73
CA VAL A 118 5.73 15.93 5.64
C VAL A 118 6.70 16.99 5.11
N SER A 119 6.88 17.01 3.80
CA SER A 119 7.66 18.02 3.09
C SER A 119 6.97 18.44 1.79
N GLU A 120 7.34 19.61 1.28
CA GLU A 120 6.92 20.07 -0.03
C GLU A 120 8.12 20.06 -0.98
N SER A 121 7.94 19.44 -2.14
CA SER A 121 8.95 19.33 -3.18
C SER A 121 8.39 19.74 -4.53
N TRP A 122 9.23 20.39 -5.35
CA TRP A 122 8.91 20.74 -6.73
C TRP A 122 9.81 19.95 -7.67
N TYR A 123 9.21 19.09 -8.48
CA TYR A 123 9.92 18.20 -9.40
C TYR A 123 9.77 18.68 -10.83
N ARG A 124 10.89 18.80 -11.53
CA ARG A 124 10.88 19.07 -12.97
C ARG A 124 10.23 17.90 -13.73
N ILE A 125 9.17 18.19 -14.48
CA ILE A 125 8.38 17.24 -15.28
C ILE A 125 8.38 17.61 -16.76
N GLY A 126 9.57 17.91 -17.30
CA GLY A 126 9.76 18.35 -18.68
C GLY A 126 10.78 19.48 -18.76
N GLU A 127 10.90 20.11 -19.92
CA GLU A 127 11.89 21.16 -20.16
C GLU A 127 11.59 22.44 -19.37
N ASN A 128 10.31 22.82 -19.28
CA ASN A 128 9.87 24.11 -18.75
C ASN A 128 8.78 23.99 -17.68
N GLN A 129 8.59 22.82 -17.09
CA GLN A 129 7.52 22.59 -16.11
C GLN A 129 8.01 21.89 -14.85
N GLU A 130 7.49 22.32 -13.72
CA GLU A 130 7.59 21.61 -12.44
C GLU A 130 6.21 21.23 -11.92
N SER A 131 6.14 20.09 -11.25
CA SER A 131 4.99 19.62 -10.49
C SER A 131 5.33 19.67 -9.01
N GLY A 132 4.49 20.34 -8.23
CA GLY A 132 4.61 20.37 -6.78
C GLY A 132 3.93 19.17 -6.15
N SER A 133 4.56 18.62 -5.11
CA SER A 133 4.08 17.52 -4.30
C SER A 133 4.28 17.87 -2.83
N ARG A 134 3.21 17.82 -2.03
CA ARG A 134 3.30 17.67 -0.58
C ARG A 134 3.33 16.17 -0.30
N GLU A 135 4.33 15.67 0.40
CA GLU A 135 4.54 14.23 0.57
C GLU A 135 5.16 13.86 1.92
N PHE A 136 4.91 12.62 2.34
CA PHE A 136 5.58 12.00 3.48
C PHE A 136 5.84 10.52 3.18
N LEU A 137 6.73 9.89 3.95
CA LEU A 137 7.03 8.48 3.83
C LEU A 137 6.73 7.73 5.12
N VAL A 138 6.24 6.51 5.00
CA VAL A 138 5.95 5.61 6.12
C VAL A 138 6.32 4.18 5.72
N GLN A 139 6.70 3.38 6.72
CA GLN A 139 6.92 1.94 6.54
C GLN A 139 5.76 1.15 7.14
N ASP A 140 5.34 0.10 6.45
CA ASP A 140 4.39 -0.87 6.99
C ASP A 140 5.06 -1.82 8.02
N PRO A 141 4.31 -2.71 8.69
CA PRO A 141 4.86 -3.62 9.71
C PRO A 141 5.99 -4.55 9.23
N ASP A 142 6.08 -4.77 7.91
CA ASP A 142 7.08 -5.62 7.28
C ASP A 142 8.23 -4.82 6.65
N GLY A 143 8.12 -3.50 6.60
CA GLY A 143 9.14 -2.55 6.18
C GLY A 143 9.00 -2.05 4.74
N TYR A 144 7.91 -2.39 4.05
CA TYR A 144 7.62 -1.83 2.73
C TYR A 144 7.52 -0.32 2.83
N LEU A 145 8.15 0.41 1.89
CA LEU A 145 8.17 1.87 1.90
C LEU A 145 7.02 2.43 1.06
N ILE A 146 6.18 3.24 1.70
CA ILE A 146 5.03 3.91 1.09
C ILE A 146 5.28 5.42 1.10
N ARG A 147 5.08 6.06 -0.04
CA ARG A 147 5.11 7.52 -0.20
C ARG A 147 3.73 8.02 -0.60
N PHE A 148 3.05 8.72 0.30
CA PHE A 148 1.84 9.44 -0.07
C PHE A 148 2.20 10.81 -0.64
N SER A 149 1.56 11.18 -1.74
CA SER A 149 1.77 12.46 -2.41
C SER A 149 0.44 13.15 -2.72
N GLN A 150 0.32 14.40 -2.31
CA GLN A 150 -0.77 15.30 -2.63
C GLN A 150 -0.26 16.40 -3.58
N SER A 151 -0.94 16.58 -4.72
CA SER A 151 -0.52 17.61 -5.68
C SER A 151 -0.78 19.01 -5.13
N ILE A 152 0.23 19.87 -5.18
CA ILE A 152 0.12 21.31 -4.86
C ILE A 152 0.17 22.19 -6.13
N GLY A 153 -0.10 21.58 -7.29
CA GLY A 153 -0.19 22.25 -8.58
C GLY A 153 1.06 22.11 -9.46
N LYS A 154 1.07 22.86 -10.56
CA LYS A 154 2.15 22.88 -11.56
C LYS A 154 2.59 24.32 -11.81
N ARG A 155 3.87 24.54 -12.11
CA ARG A 155 4.41 25.85 -12.48
C ARG A 155 5.34 25.75 -13.69
N THR A 156 5.40 26.84 -14.47
CA THR A 156 6.37 26.98 -15.56
C THR A 156 7.68 27.50 -15.00
N ILE A 157 8.79 26.94 -15.47
CA ILE A 157 10.15 27.42 -15.19
C ILE A 157 10.77 27.96 -16.50
N GLY A 158 11.55 29.04 -16.37
CA GLY A 158 12.24 29.70 -17.49
C GLY A 158 13.62 29.14 -17.78
#